data_AF-A0A4P6UHP5-F1
#
_entry.id   AF-A0A4P6UHP5-F1
#
_cell.length_a   1.000
_cell.length_b   1.000
_cell.length_c   1.000
_cell.angle_alpha   90.00
_cell.angle_beta   90.00
_cell.angle_gamma   90.00
#
_symmetry.space_group_name_H-M   'P 1'
#
loop_
_entity.id
_entity.type
_entity.pdbx_description
1 polymer ?
#
loop_
_entity_poly.entity_id
_entity_poly.type
_entity_poly.pdbx_seq_one_letter_code
_entity_poly.pdbx_strand_id
1 'polypeptide(L)'
;MSRTATTPRKTSSARSSATDTRSEHQKDVINRLRRIEGQVRGVIEMIQTERSNEDLALQMSAVRRAMDKAFYRLIACHVQEAIGGKQNDPRVKKEIERVTRLLEKFG
;
A
#
# COMPACT_ATOMS: atom_id res chain seq x y z
N MET A 1 -26.89 50.19 20.83
CA MET A 1 -25.94 50.15 19.68
C MET A 1 -25.16 48.85 19.75
N SER A 2 -25.70 47.78 19.15
CA SER A 2 -25.13 46.43 19.23
C SER A 2 -24.34 46.15 17.95
N ARG A 3 -23.00 46.03 18.06
CA ARG A 3 -22.13 45.62 16.95
C ARG A 3 -21.69 44.19 17.18
N THR A 4 -22.11 43.34 16.24
CA THR A 4 -21.89 41.90 16.14
C THR A 4 -20.40 41.55 15.98
N ALA A 5 -19.93 40.58 16.76
CA ALA A 5 -18.62 39.95 16.56
C ALA A 5 -18.70 38.95 15.39
N THR A 6 -17.89 39.19 14.35
CA THR A 6 -17.71 38.27 13.22
C THR A 6 -16.59 37.29 13.55
N THR A 7 -16.91 36.00 13.62
CA THR A 7 -15.96 34.88 13.77
C THR A 7 -15.27 34.56 12.43
N PRO A 8 -13.96 34.26 12.37
CA PRO A 8 -13.34 33.81 11.13
C PRO A 8 -13.56 32.31 10.90
N ARG A 9 -14.05 31.97 9.71
CA ARG A 9 -14.33 30.62 9.21
C ARG A 9 -13.03 29.92 8.76
N LYS A 10 -12.63 28.83 9.42
CA LYS A 10 -11.43 28.03 9.13
C LYS A 10 -11.77 26.94 8.09
N THR A 11 -11.42 27.13 6.81
CA THR A 11 -11.70 26.15 5.73
C THR A 11 -10.52 25.86 4.80
N SER A 12 -9.29 25.66 5.31
CA SER A 12 -8.13 25.27 4.47
C SER A 12 -7.44 23.94 4.80
N SER A 13 -7.85 23.22 5.86
CA SER A 13 -7.09 22.07 6.39
C SER A 13 -7.25 20.73 5.63
N ALA A 14 -8.24 20.58 4.75
CA ALA A 14 -8.55 19.27 4.15
C ALA A 14 -7.66 18.91 2.94
N ARG A 15 -7.13 19.91 2.22
CA ARG A 15 -6.45 19.69 0.93
C ARG A 15 -4.97 19.27 1.06
N SER A 16 -4.33 19.51 2.21
CA SER A 16 -2.96 19.05 2.48
C SER A 16 -2.89 17.56 2.86
N SER A 17 -3.83 17.10 3.69
CA SER A 17 -3.82 15.73 4.26
C SER A 17 -3.96 14.58 3.23
N ALA A 18 -4.70 14.81 2.14
CA ALA A 18 -4.91 13.80 1.09
C ALA A 18 -3.65 13.54 0.26
N THR A 19 -2.85 14.57 0.02
CA THR A 19 -1.61 14.51 -0.76
C THR A 19 -0.49 13.80 0.01
N ASP A 20 -0.43 14.01 1.33
CA ASP A 20 0.52 13.32 2.22
C ASP A 20 0.23 11.82 2.28
N THR A 21 -1.05 11.43 2.38
CA THR A 21 -1.46 10.02 2.46
C THR A 21 -1.09 9.25 1.18
N ARG A 22 -1.29 9.86 0.00
CA ARG A 22 -0.91 9.28 -1.30
C ARG A 22 0.60 9.04 -1.41
N SER A 23 1.39 10.01 -0.97
CA SER A 23 2.85 9.93 -0.95
C SER A 23 3.35 8.78 -0.06
N GLU A 24 2.75 8.60 1.11
CA GLU A 24 3.11 7.51 2.04
C GLU A 24 2.76 6.11 1.48
N HIS A 25 1.60 5.95 0.85
CA HIS A 25 1.23 4.69 0.19
C HIS A 25 2.18 4.34 -0.96
N GLN A 26 2.56 5.33 -1.77
CA GLN A 26 3.52 5.15 -2.85
C GLN A 26 4.90 4.72 -2.31
N LYS A 27 5.37 5.34 -1.22
CA LYS A 27 6.62 4.96 -0.55
C LYS A 27 6.59 3.52 -0.02
N ASP A 28 5.49 3.07 0.59
CA ASP A 28 5.36 1.69 1.08
C ASP A 28 5.49 0.67 -0.07
N VAL A 29 4.79 0.91 -1.18
CA VAL A 29 4.88 0.03 -2.37
C VAL A 29 6.30 0.00 -2.91
N ILE A 30 6.96 1.16 -3.06
CA ILE A 30 8.36 1.23 -3.51
C ILE A 30 9.29 0.43 -2.58
N ASN A 31 9.14 0.58 -1.28
CA ASN A 31 9.97 -0.13 -0.30
C ASN A 31 9.78 -1.65 -0.38
N ARG A 32 8.56 -2.12 -0.66
CA ARG A 32 8.28 -3.55 -0.89
C ARG A 32 8.93 -4.05 -2.18
N LEU A 33 8.82 -3.29 -3.26
CA LEU A 33 9.44 -3.65 -4.54
C LEU A 33 10.97 -3.71 -4.43
N ARG A 34 11.61 -2.79 -3.70
CA ARG A 34 13.06 -2.85 -3.41
C ARG A 34 13.47 -4.11 -2.64
N ARG A 35 12.63 -4.57 -1.71
CA ARG A 35 12.88 -5.85 -1.00
C ARG A 35 12.77 -7.03 -1.95
N ILE A 36 11.75 -7.04 -2.81
CA ILE A 36 11.54 -8.09 -3.83
C ILE A 36 12.71 -8.13 -4.81
N GLU A 37 13.19 -6.97 -5.26
CA GLU A 37 14.38 -6.85 -6.11
C GLU A 37 15.60 -7.52 -5.45
N GLY A 38 15.84 -7.25 -4.17
CA GLY A 38 16.89 -7.91 -3.40
C GLY A 38 16.73 -9.43 -3.33
N GLN A 39 15.51 -9.93 -3.16
CA GLN A 39 15.22 -11.37 -3.17
C GLN A 39 15.47 -12.00 -4.55
N VAL A 40 15.05 -11.34 -5.63
CA VAL A 40 15.28 -11.80 -7.01
C VAL A 40 16.78 -11.87 -7.30
N ARG A 41 17.56 -10.86 -6.88
CA ARG A 41 19.02 -10.91 -7.00
C ARG A 41 19.61 -12.09 -6.23
N GLY A 42 19.12 -12.38 -5.03
CA GLY A 42 19.52 -13.57 -4.27
C GLY A 42 19.20 -14.88 -4.99
N VAL A 43 18.03 -14.98 -5.65
CA VAL A 43 17.69 -16.16 -6.48
C VAL A 43 18.66 -16.31 -7.65
N ILE A 44 19.02 -15.20 -8.33
CA ILE A 44 20.01 -15.22 -9.42
C ILE A 44 21.37 -15.75 -8.91
N GLU A 45 21.86 -15.25 -7.77
CA GLU A 45 23.10 -15.73 -7.15
C GLU A 45 23.01 -17.23 -6.78
N MET A 46 21.87 -17.70 -6.29
CA MET A 46 21.65 -19.12 -5.99
C MET A 46 21.71 -20.01 -7.24
N ILE A 47 21.21 -19.52 -8.37
CA ILE A 47 21.32 -20.23 -9.66
C ILE A 47 22.79 -20.28 -10.10
N GLN A 48 23.50 -19.16 -10.02
CA GLN A 48 24.92 -19.06 -10.39
C GLN A 48 25.85 -19.92 -9.51
N THR A 49 25.44 -20.17 -8.27
CA THR A 49 26.17 -21.01 -7.31
C THR A 49 25.65 -22.46 -7.25
N GLU A 50 24.85 -22.86 -8.25
CA GLU A 50 24.33 -24.24 -8.42
C GLU A 50 23.64 -24.81 -7.18
N ARG A 51 22.82 -23.99 -6.50
CA ARG A 51 22.00 -24.43 -5.36
C ARG A 51 20.94 -25.45 -5.79
N SER A 52 20.42 -26.19 -4.81
CA SER A 52 19.41 -27.23 -5.08
C SER A 52 18.14 -26.65 -5.71
N ASN A 53 17.51 -27.44 -6.58
CA ASN A 53 16.22 -27.06 -7.19
C ASN A 53 15.12 -26.84 -6.14
N GLU A 54 15.19 -27.55 -5.02
CA GLU A 54 14.25 -27.39 -3.89
C GLU A 54 14.42 -26.03 -3.19
N ASP A 55 15.67 -25.63 -2.91
CA ASP A 55 15.95 -24.32 -2.31
C ASP A 55 15.55 -23.17 -3.25
N LEU A 56 15.82 -23.33 -4.56
CA LEU A 56 15.39 -22.37 -5.57
C LEU A 56 13.86 -22.25 -5.61
N ALA A 57 13.14 -23.36 -5.63
CA ALA A 57 11.68 -23.37 -5.61
C ALA A 57 11.13 -22.69 -4.34
N LEU A 58 11.75 -22.92 -3.18
CA LEU A 58 11.38 -22.26 -1.93
C LEU A 58 11.56 -20.74 -2.03
N GLN A 59 12.72 -20.26 -2.50
CA GLN A 59 12.96 -18.81 -2.62
C GLN A 59 12.06 -18.15 -3.67
N MET A 60 11.84 -18.81 -4.81
CA MET A 60 10.88 -18.31 -5.82
C MET A 60 9.46 -18.25 -5.25
N SER A 61 9.06 -19.20 -4.40
CA SER A 61 7.76 -19.15 -3.73
C SER A 61 7.66 -17.95 -2.77
N ALA A 62 8.74 -17.62 -2.07
CA ALA A 62 8.82 -16.47 -1.18
C ALA A 62 8.74 -15.13 -1.95
N VAL A 63 9.44 -15.05 -3.09
CA VAL A 63 9.37 -13.90 -4.02
C VAL A 63 7.94 -13.71 -4.54
N ARG A 64 7.30 -14.78 -5.01
CA ARG A 64 5.90 -14.73 -5.49
C ARG A 64 4.98 -14.18 -4.40
N ARG A 65 5.05 -14.74 -3.20
CA ARG A 65 4.21 -14.30 -2.07
C ARG A 65 4.49 -12.86 -1.64
N ALA A 66 5.73 -12.39 -1.76
CA ALA A 66 6.06 -10.98 -1.51
C ALA A 66 5.46 -10.06 -2.58
N MET A 67 5.51 -10.48 -3.85
CA MET A 67 4.90 -9.77 -4.98
C MET A 67 3.38 -9.68 -4.83
N ASP A 68 2.71 -10.77 -4.49
CA ASP A 68 1.25 -10.80 -4.29
C ASP A 68 0.83 -9.78 -3.23
N LYS A 69 1.56 -9.75 -2.09
CA LYS A 69 1.33 -8.75 -1.04
C LYS A 69 1.51 -7.31 -1.52
N ALA A 70 2.53 -7.04 -2.35
CA ALA A 70 2.74 -5.71 -2.91
C ALA A 70 1.61 -5.32 -3.87
N PHE A 71 1.17 -6.26 -4.71
CA PHE A 71 0.05 -6.07 -5.63
C PHE A 71 -1.26 -5.76 -4.89
N TYR A 72 -1.60 -6.54 -3.85
CA TYR A 72 -2.83 -6.30 -3.08
C TYR A 72 -2.84 -4.94 -2.40
N ARG A 73 -1.67 -4.47 -1.92
CA ARG A 73 -1.55 -3.14 -1.34
C ARG A 73 -1.73 -2.04 -2.38
N LEU A 74 -1.17 -2.21 -3.57
CA LEU A 74 -1.37 -1.25 -4.66
C LEU A 74 -2.85 -1.13 -5.04
N ILE A 75 -3.54 -2.26 -5.21
CA ILE A 75 -4.98 -2.28 -5.52
C ILE A 75 -5.80 -1.65 -4.39
N ALA A 76 -5.49 -1.95 -3.12
CA ALA A 76 -6.16 -1.34 -1.98
C ALA A 76 -6.05 0.19 -1.98
N CYS A 77 -4.86 0.71 -2.27
CA CYS A 77 -4.63 2.15 -2.37
C CYS A 77 -5.43 2.75 -3.52
N HIS A 78 -5.45 2.10 -4.68
CA HIS A 78 -6.21 2.57 -5.83
C HIS A 78 -7.73 2.59 -5.56
N VAL A 79 -8.26 1.58 -4.87
CA VAL A 79 -9.68 1.55 -4.46
C VAL A 79 -9.97 2.68 -3.47
N GLN A 80 -9.07 2.99 -2.52
CA GLN A 80 -9.22 4.14 -1.61
C GLN A 80 -9.27 5.47 -2.36
N GLU A 81 -8.40 5.64 -3.37
CA GLU A 81 -8.38 6.84 -4.20
C GLU A 81 -9.66 6.97 -5.03
N ALA A 82 -10.11 5.88 -5.67
CA ALA A 82 -11.28 5.84 -6.54
C ALA A 82 -12.61 6.17 -5.83
N ILE A 83 -12.71 5.89 -4.52
CA ILE A 83 -13.92 6.19 -3.72
C ILE A 83 -14.02 7.69 -3.37
N GLY A 84 -13.11 8.54 -3.86
CA GLY A 84 -13.33 9.96 -4.15
C GLY A 84 -14.21 10.74 -3.17
N GLY A 85 -13.61 11.33 -2.13
CA GLY A 85 -14.31 12.25 -1.22
C GLY A 85 -15.05 11.62 -0.03
N LYS A 86 -15.29 10.29 -0.03
CA LYS A 86 -15.69 9.53 1.18
C LYS A 86 -14.51 8.88 1.92
N GLN A 87 -13.28 9.28 1.60
CA GLN A 87 -12.04 8.70 2.17
C GLN A 87 -11.95 8.80 3.70
N ASN A 88 -12.66 9.77 4.30
CA ASN A 88 -12.77 9.93 5.74
C ASN A 88 -13.95 9.17 6.37
N ASP A 89 -14.75 8.43 5.58
CA ASP A 89 -15.77 7.54 6.14
C ASP A 89 -15.06 6.30 6.74
N PRO A 90 -15.12 6.11 8.06
CA PRO A 90 -14.46 4.98 8.72
C PRO A 90 -14.95 3.63 8.20
N ARG A 91 -16.18 3.55 7.68
CA ARG A 91 -16.77 2.32 7.14
C ARG A 91 -16.08 1.92 5.84
N VAL A 92 -15.85 2.87 4.96
CA VAL A 92 -15.16 2.66 3.67
C VAL A 92 -13.72 2.21 3.91
N LYS A 93 -13.00 2.89 4.81
CA LYS A 93 -11.61 2.51 5.15
C LYS A 93 -11.53 1.09 5.71
N LYS A 94 -12.45 0.75 6.63
CA LYS A 94 -12.51 -0.58 7.25
C LYS A 94 -12.82 -1.69 6.23
N GLU A 95 -13.69 -1.41 5.26
CA GLU A 95 -13.99 -2.38 4.21
C GLU A 95 -12.81 -2.58 3.25
N ILE A 96 -12.10 -1.52 2.88
CA ILE A 96 -10.92 -1.69 2.02
C ILE A 96 -9.83 -2.48 2.73
N GLU A 97 -9.59 -2.21 4.02
CA GLU A 97 -8.67 -3.05 4.79
C GLU A 97 -9.15 -4.51 4.88
N ARG A 98 -10.46 -4.74 5.00
CA ARG A 98 -11.02 -6.09 5.02
C ARG A 98 -10.81 -6.79 3.68
N VAL A 99 -11.11 -6.14 2.55
CA VAL A 99 -10.88 -6.68 1.21
C VAL A 99 -9.39 -6.97 0.99
N THR A 100 -8.51 -6.05 1.40
CA THR A 100 -7.06 -6.25 1.31
C THR A 100 -6.62 -7.47 2.11
N ARG A 101 -7.12 -7.63 3.34
CA ARG A 101 -6.81 -8.81 4.18
C ARG A 101 -7.34 -10.11 3.58
N LEU A 102 -8.50 -10.08 2.92
CA LEU A 102 -9.05 -11.25 2.24
C LEU A 102 -8.20 -11.64 1.03
N LEU A 103 -7.78 -10.65 0.23
CA LEU A 103 -6.86 -10.87 -0.89
C LEU A 103 -5.51 -11.40 -0.41
N GLU A 104 -4.95 -10.85 0.67
CA GLU A 104 -3.70 -11.35 1.29
C GLU A 104 -3.81 -12.77 1.90
N LYS A 105 -5.02 -13.20 2.27
CA LYS A 105 -5.26 -14.51 2.92
C LYS A 105 -5.51 -15.64 1.92
N PHE A 106 -6.16 -15.32 0.80
CA PHE A 106 -6.62 -16.31 -0.17
C PHE A 106 -5.95 -16.20 -1.54
N GLY A 107 -5.08 -15.20 -1.71
CA GLY A 107 -4.15 -15.06 -2.82
C GLY A 107 -2.85 -15.84 -2.62
#